data_AF-A5B4U7-F1
#
_entry.id   AF-A5B4U7-F1
#
_cell.length_a   1.000
_cell.length_b   1.000
_cell.length_c   1.000
_cell.angle_alpha   90.00
_cell.angle_beta   90.00
_cell.angle_gamma   90.00
#
_symmetry.space_group_name_H-M   'P 1'
#
loop_
_entity.id
_entity.type
_entity.pdbx_description
1 polymer ?
#
loop_
_entity_poly.entity_id
_entity_poly.type
_entity_poly.pdbx_seq_one_letter_code
_entity_poly.pdbx_strand_id
1 'polypeptide(L)'
;MALRSLDNALPTTPERPKKQAKVAVSIQKQSDFGVNDENKAPLPPTADATIDYISFENLKAMSDRETQITGLTKGLDSKDWAKVCESLNDARRFALYHSALMAPILEKVLLVLVKAMKNPRSALSKTSIMASTDIFNTFCDELLQPRPDNTYLGRGWDLILTL
;
A
#
# COMPACT_ATOMS: atom_id res chain seq x y z
N MET A 1 -39.34 44.91 -2.09
CA MET A 1 -37.89 44.66 -2.12
C MET A 1 -37.66 43.41 -2.94
N ALA A 2 -37.21 43.57 -4.18
CA ALA A 2 -37.13 42.49 -5.17
C ALA A 2 -35.78 41.78 -5.11
N LEU A 3 -35.81 40.44 -5.10
CA LEU A 3 -34.66 39.54 -5.13
C LEU A 3 -33.90 39.73 -6.44
N ARG A 4 -32.60 40.02 -6.35
CA ARG A 4 -31.72 40.02 -7.53
C ARG A 4 -31.19 38.61 -7.77
N SER A 5 -31.67 37.99 -8.84
CA SER A 5 -31.09 36.77 -9.42
C SER A 5 -29.71 37.10 -9.99
N LEU A 6 -28.68 36.35 -9.59
CA LEU A 6 -27.36 36.38 -10.22
C LEU A 6 -27.40 35.43 -11.41
N ASP A 7 -27.63 36.02 -12.58
CA ASP A 7 -27.51 35.40 -13.89
C ASP A 7 -26.02 35.36 -14.26
N ASN A 8 -25.35 34.23 -13.99
CA ASN A 8 -24.00 33.96 -14.48
C ASN A 8 -24.11 33.06 -15.72
N ALA A 9 -24.51 33.66 -16.84
CA ALA A 9 -24.41 33.06 -18.16
C ALA A 9 -22.92 32.92 -18.56
N LEU A 10 -22.51 31.68 -18.88
CA LEU A 10 -21.23 31.37 -19.52
C LEU A 10 -21.23 31.93 -20.95
N PRO A 11 -20.21 32.69 -21.39
CA PRO A 11 -20.06 33.00 -22.82
C PRO A 11 -19.61 31.79 -23.64
N THR A 12 -20.31 31.60 -24.74
CA THR A 12 -20.16 30.60 -25.81
C THR A 12 -18.82 30.64 -26.57
N THR A 13 -18.40 29.45 -27.02
CA THR A 13 -17.26 29.06 -27.89
C THR A 13 -17.05 29.87 -29.18
N PRO A 14 -15.85 29.85 -29.79
CA PRO A 14 -15.55 28.94 -30.93
C PRO A 14 -14.09 28.41 -30.88
N GLU A 15 -13.56 27.39 -31.55
CA GLU A 15 -13.95 26.47 -32.63
C GLU A 15 -12.96 25.28 -32.57
N ARG A 16 -13.42 24.05 -32.82
CA ARG A 16 -12.57 22.84 -32.91
C ARG A 16 -12.53 22.36 -34.35
N PRO A 17 -11.36 22.27 -35.01
CA PRO A 17 -11.25 21.46 -36.21
C PRO A 17 -11.27 19.97 -35.88
N LYS A 18 -12.16 19.25 -36.57
CA LYS A 18 -12.46 17.82 -36.44
C LYS A 18 -11.62 16.97 -37.41
N LYS A 19 -11.57 15.67 -37.07
CA LYS A 19 -11.37 14.47 -37.93
C LYS A 19 -9.90 14.15 -38.27
N GLN A 20 -9.43 12.90 -38.25
CA GLN A 20 -10.10 11.59 -38.32
C GLN A 20 -9.16 10.46 -37.86
N ALA A 21 -9.74 9.38 -37.34
CA ALA A 21 -9.04 8.16 -36.95
C ALA A 21 -8.69 7.25 -38.15
N LYS A 22 -7.56 6.53 -38.08
CA LYS A 22 -7.42 5.18 -38.67
C LYS A 22 -6.27 4.38 -38.06
N VAL A 23 -6.61 3.14 -37.75
CA VAL A 23 -5.78 2.00 -37.36
C VAL A 23 -4.67 1.75 -38.40
N ALA A 24 -3.45 1.42 -37.96
CA ALA A 24 -2.63 0.31 -38.48
C ALA A 24 -1.22 0.30 -37.86
N VAL A 25 -0.80 -0.91 -37.46
CA VAL A 25 0.56 -1.32 -37.10
C VAL A 25 1.52 -1.07 -38.28
N SER A 26 2.74 -0.56 -38.01
CA SER A 26 3.96 -1.05 -38.68
C SER A 26 5.22 -0.65 -37.92
N ILE A 27 6.10 -1.64 -37.85
CA ILE A 27 7.44 -1.68 -37.27
C ILE A 27 8.47 -1.03 -38.23
N GLN A 28 9.58 -0.53 -37.64
CA GLN A 28 10.94 -0.34 -38.20
C GLN A 28 11.28 0.80 -39.18
N LYS A 29 12.15 1.70 -38.68
CA LYS A 29 13.57 1.93 -39.06
C LYS A 29 13.94 3.33 -39.57
N GLN A 30 15.13 3.75 -39.10
CA GLN A 30 16.05 4.81 -39.59
C GLN A 30 15.76 6.25 -39.12
N SER A 31 16.75 7.10 -38.83
CA SER A 31 18.22 6.99 -38.76
C SER A 31 18.74 8.13 -37.89
N ASP A 32 19.90 7.86 -37.30
CA ASP A 32 20.96 8.75 -36.77
C ASP A 32 21.00 10.18 -37.33
N PHE A 33 21.25 11.18 -36.47
CA PHE A 33 22.29 12.21 -36.59
C PHE A 33 22.20 13.17 -35.39
N GLY A 34 23.31 13.27 -34.66
CA GLY A 34 23.39 13.84 -33.32
C GLY A 34 23.07 15.33 -33.18
N VAL A 35 22.55 15.66 -32.00
CA VAL A 35 22.54 17.00 -31.41
C VAL A 35 22.87 16.85 -29.92
N ASN A 36 23.78 17.71 -29.47
CA ASN A 36 24.42 17.83 -28.16
C ASN A 36 23.72 17.19 -26.92
N ASP A 37 24.54 16.48 -26.13
CA ASP A 37 24.18 15.88 -24.84
C ASP A 37 24.57 16.85 -23.70
N GLU A 38 23.84 17.95 -23.52
CA GLU A 38 24.04 18.87 -22.37
C GLU A 38 22.75 19.18 -21.59
N ASN A 39 21.60 18.59 -21.98
CA ASN A 39 20.37 18.69 -21.20
C ASN A 39 19.86 17.30 -20.80
N LYS A 40 20.69 16.57 -20.06
CA LYS A 40 20.20 15.41 -19.31
C LYS A 40 19.57 15.93 -18.03
N ALA A 41 18.26 16.16 -18.06
CA ALA A 41 17.49 16.27 -16.83
C ALA A 41 17.88 15.11 -15.91
N PRO A 42 18.13 15.34 -14.60
CA PRO A 42 18.38 14.25 -13.66
C PRO A 42 17.30 13.19 -13.87
N LEU A 43 17.73 11.96 -14.16
CA LEU A 43 16.81 10.83 -14.26
C LEU A 43 15.92 10.86 -13.02
N PRO A 44 14.59 10.77 -13.17
CA PRO A 44 13.70 10.71 -12.02
C PRO A 44 14.19 9.58 -11.10
N PRO A 45 14.20 9.80 -9.77
CA PRO A 45 14.71 8.82 -8.83
C PRO A 45 14.02 7.48 -9.07
N THR A 46 14.87 6.45 -9.22
CA THR A 46 14.65 5.02 -9.09
C THR A 46 13.20 4.54 -9.16
N ALA A 47 12.90 3.83 -10.26
CA ALA A 47 11.75 2.94 -10.46
C ALA A 47 10.73 2.91 -9.30
N ASP A 48 9.55 3.48 -9.52
CA ASP A 48 8.41 3.30 -8.61
C ASP A 48 8.28 1.80 -8.32
N ALA A 49 8.50 1.42 -7.06
CA ALA A 49 8.36 0.04 -6.63
C ALA A 49 6.89 -0.35 -6.79
N THR A 50 6.58 -1.11 -7.85
CA THR A 50 5.23 -1.60 -8.12
C THR A 50 4.84 -2.59 -7.03
N ILE A 51 3.91 -2.18 -6.16
CA ILE A 51 3.32 -3.05 -5.14
C ILE A 51 2.12 -3.78 -5.77
N ASP A 52 2.16 -5.11 -5.79
CA ASP A 52 1.03 -5.94 -6.22
C ASP A 52 -0.01 -6.08 -5.11
N TYR A 53 -1.28 -5.87 -5.45
CA TYR A 53 -2.40 -5.90 -4.51
C TYR A 53 -3.18 -7.19 -4.69
N ILE A 54 -2.81 -8.20 -3.92
CA ILE A 54 -3.47 -9.51 -3.94
C ILE A 54 -4.59 -9.50 -2.91
N SER A 55 -5.82 -9.87 -3.31
CA SER A 55 -6.95 -10.03 -2.39
C SER A 55 -6.74 -11.24 -1.47
N PHE A 56 -7.40 -11.23 -0.31
CA PHE A 56 -7.31 -12.29 0.69
C PHE A 56 -7.51 -13.71 0.11
N GLU A 57 -8.51 -13.87 -0.76
CA GLU A 57 -8.86 -15.14 -1.41
C GLU A 57 -7.78 -15.70 -2.35
N ASN A 58 -6.92 -14.82 -2.89
CA ASN A 58 -5.87 -15.18 -3.83
C ASN A 58 -4.48 -15.31 -3.17
N LEU A 59 -4.40 -15.15 -1.85
CA LEU A 59 -3.16 -15.38 -1.12
C LEU A 59 -2.76 -16.85 -1.24
N LYS A 60 -1.45 -17.10 -1.21
CA LYS A 60 -0.89 -18.46 -1.30
C LYS A 60 -0.08 -18.76 -0.05
N ALA A 61 -0.12 -20.02 0.36
CA ALA A 61 0.69 -20.51 1.46
C ALA A 61 2.19 -20.42 1.11
N MET A 62 2.98 -20.21 2.16
CA MET A 62 4.44 -20.10 2.07
C MET A 62 5.08 -21.46 2.36
N SER A 63 6.07 -21.86 1.56
CA SER A 63 6.72 -23.18 1.66
C SER A 63 7.71 -23.29 2.82
N ASP A 64 8.53 -22.25 3.08
CA ASP A 64 9.55 -22.25 4.15
C ASP A 64 9.21 -21.24 5.27
N ARG A 65 8.48 -21.70 6.28
CA ARG A 65 7.80 -20.82 7.26
C ARG A 65 8.73 -20.24 8.31
N GLU A 66 9.75 -20.99 8.72
CA GLU A 66 10.69 -20.59 9.77
C GLU A 66 11.70 -19.55 9.26
N THR A 67 12.19 -19.72 8.04
CA THR A 67 13.02 -18.70 7.40
C THR A 67 12.20 -17.45 7.11
N GLN A 68 10.94 -17.61 6.68
CA GLN A 68 10.07 -16.49 6.34
C GLN A 68 9.60 -15.70 7.57
N ILE A 69 9.38 -16.33 8.74
CA ILE A 69 9.01 -15.57 9.95
C ILE A 69 10.19 -14.72 10.45
N THR A 70 11.42 -15.24 10.30
CA THR A 70 12.65 -14.49 10.57
C THR A 70 12.82 -13.35 9.57
N GLY A 71 12.56 -13.62 8.28
CA GLY A 71 12.59 -12.62 7.20
C GLY A 71 11.57 -11.50 7.43
N LEU A 72 10.33 -11.86 7.77
CA LEU A 72 9.25 -10.95 8.13
C LEU A 72 9.69 -10.01 9.26
N THR A 73 10.21 -10.58 10.35
CA THR A 73 10.64 -9.79 11.52
C THR A 73 11.71 -8.75 11.14
N LYS A 74 12.68 -9.13 10.29
CA LYS A 74 13.73 -8.22 9.79
C LYS A 74 13.19 -7.19 8.81
N GLY A 75 12.23 -7.57 7.97
CA GLY A 75 11.64 -6.67 6.98
C GLY A 75 10.73 -5.62 7.62
N LEU A 76 10.04 -5.95 8.71
CA LEU A 76 9.28 -5.00 9.53
C LEU A 76 10.17 -3.93 10.18
N ASP A 77 11.43 -4.26 10.49
CA ASP A 77 12.42 -3.29 11.02
C ASP A 77 13.12 -2.46 9.93
N SER A 78 12.76 -2.68 8.66
CA SER A 78 13.39 -1.98 7.56
C SER A 78 13.08 -0.49 7.59
N LYS A 79 14.07 0.33 7.24
CA LYS A 79 13.87 1.76 6.95
C LYS A 79 13.25 1.98 5.57
N ASP A 80 13.38 1.00 4.69
CA ASP A 80 12.79 1.02 3.36
C ASP A 80 11.30 0.68 3.44
N TRP A 81 10.46 1.64 3.05
CA TRP A 81 9.00 1.51 3.03
C TRP A 81 8.53 0.39 2.10
N ALA A 82 9.24 0.11 1.01
CA ALA A 82 8.87 -0.95 0.06
C ALA A 82 9.04 -2.31 0.72
N LYS A 83 10.16 -2.51 1.42
CA LYS A 83 10.43 -3.72 2.20
C LYS A 83 9.45 -3.91 3.36
N VAL A 84 9.03 -2.83 4.02
CA VAL A 84 7.96 -2.89 5.04
C VAL A 84 6.63 -3.31 4.38
N CYS A 85 6.34 -2.80 3.19
CA CYS A 85 5.14 -3.17 2.43
C CYS A 85 5.13 -4.65 2.03
N GLU A 86 6.26 -5.19 1.54
CA GLU A 86 6.44 -6.62 1.27
C GLU A 86 6.22 -7.44 2.53
N SER A 87 6.83 -7.02 3.65
CA SER A 87 6.70 -7.67 4.95
C SER A 87 5.26 -7.69 5.45
N LEU A 88 4.50 -6.60 5.28
CA LEU A 88 3.08 -6.58 5.63
C LEU A 88 2.25 -7.52 4.74
N ASN A 89 2.62 -7.71 3.48
CA ASN A 89 1.99 -8.72 2.63
C ASN A 89 2.32 -10.15 3.08
N ASP A 90 3.53 -10.41 3.55
CA ASP A 90 3.86 -11.71 4.15
C ASP A 90 3.12 -11.91 5.47
N ALA A 91 2.95 -10.85 6.29
CA ALA A 91 2.12 -10.92 7.49
C ALA A 91 0.67 -11.33 7.18
N ARG A 92 0.10 -10.86 6.07
CA ARG A 92 -1.23 -11.30 5.59
C ARG A 92 -1.28 -12.81 5.32
N ARG A 93 -0.24 -13.34 4.67
CA ARG A 93 -0.12 -14.79 4.41
C ARG A 93 0.09 -15.59 5.69
N PHE A 94 0.87 -15.06 6.62
CA PHE A 94 1.09 -15.67 7.93
C PHE A 94 -0.20 -15.71 8.76
N ALA A 95 -0.98 -14.63 8.79
CA ALA A 95 -2.27 -14.61 9.45
C ALA A 95 -3.16 -15.75 8.93
N LEU A 96 -3.33 -15.84 7.60
CA LEU A 96 -4.24 -16.81 7.00
C LEU A 96 -3.82 -18.28 7.18
N TYR A 97 -2.54 -18.60 6.95
CA TYR A 97 -2.12 -19.99 6.87
C TYR A 97 -1.36 -20.48 8.11
N HIS A 98 -0.71 -19.56 8.85
CA HIS A 98 0.29 -19.87 9.88
C HIS A 98 0.16 -18.96 11.11
N SER A 99 -1.09 -18.71 11.55
CA SER A 99 -1.39 -17.77 12.64
C SER A 99 -0.57 -18.04 13.90
N ALA A 100 -0.39 -19.32 14.27
CA ALA A 100 0.41 -19.74 15.43
C ALA A 100 1.88 -19.25 15.38
N LEU A 101 2.49 -19.17 14.20
CA LEU A 101 3.87 -18.66 14.06
C LEU A 101 3.93 -17.14 14.12
N MET A 102 2.83 -16.45 13.79
CA MET A 102 2.74 -15.00 13.85
C MET A 102 2.38 -14.48 15.24
N ALA A 103 1.66 -15.27 16.05
CA ALA A 103 1.28 -14.94 17.42
C ALA A 103 2.42 -14.33 18.28
N PRO A 104 3.64 -14.91 18.37
CA PRO A 104 4.72 -14.33 19.18
C PRO A 104 5.24 -12.98 18.68
N ILE A 105 5.00 -12.62 17.41
CA ILE A 105 5.43 -11.34 16.82
C ILE A 105 4.24 -10.40 16.54
N LEU A 106 3.02 -10.77 16.94
CA LEU A 106 1.80 -10.05 16.61
C LEU A 106 1.81 -8.60 17.13
N GLU A 107 2.28 -8.37 18.37
CA GLU A 107 2.41 -7.01 18.94
C GLU A 107 3.29 -6.12 18.06
N LYS A 108 4.41 -6.67 17.55
CA LYS A 108 5.30 -5.95 16.64
C LYS A 108 4.65 -5.65 15.30
N VAL A 109 3.94 -6.63 14.73
CA VAL A 109 3.20 -6.46 13.47
C VAL A 109 2.17 -5.35 13.61
N LEU A 110 1.36 -5.36 14.68
CA LEU A 110 0.35 -4.33 14.95
C LEU A 110 0.96 -2.95 15.12
N LEU A 111 2.07 -2.82 15.85
CA LEU A 111 2.79 -1.56 16.02
C LEU A 111 3.25 -0.97 14.67
N VAL A 112 3.85 -1.80 13.82
CA VAL A 112 4.30 -1.38 12.48
C VAL A 112 3.11 -1.03 11.60
N LEU A 113 2.03 -1.80 11.68
CA LEU A 113 0.80 -1.61 10.92
C LEU A 113 0.10 -0.28 11.24
N VAL A 114 -0.05 0.09 12.52
CA VAL A 114 -0.58 1.41 12.94
C VAL A 114 0.29 2.55 12.42
N LYS A 115 1.62 2.40 12.50
CA LYS A 115 2.56 3.40 11.97
C LYS A 115 2.47 3.52 10.44
N ALA A 116 2.30 2.40 9.75
CA ALA A 116 2.27 2.32 8.30
C ALA A 116 0.96 2.86 7.71
N MET A 117 -0.17 2.76 8.42
CA MET A 117 -1.44 3.41 8.03
C MET A 117 -1.33 4.92 7.94
N LYS A 118 -0.53 5.54 8.81
CA LYS A 118 -0.31 7.00 8.86
C LYS A 118 0.78 7.47 7.89
N ASN A 119 1.32 6.57 7.06
CA ASN A 119 2.37 6.91 6.11
C ASN A 119 1.79 7.67 4.90
N PRO A 120 2.43 8.75 4.40
CA PRO A 120 1.93 9.49 3.25
C PRO A 120 1.97 8.71 1.93
N ARG A 121 2.68 7.57 1.88
CA ARG A 121 2.69 6.69 0.71
C ARG A 121 1.45 5.82 0.70
N SER A 122 0.58 6.05 -0.28
CA SER A 122 -0.67 5.31 -0.47
C SER A 122 -0.48 3.80 -0.54
N ALA A 123 0.59 3.32 -1.18
CA ALA A 123 0.86 1.89 -1.30
C ALA A 123 1.08 1.21 0.06
N LEU A 124 1.89 1.84 0.93
CA LEU A 124 2.15 1.30 2.26
C LEU A 124 0.90 1.40 3.16
N SER A 125 0.21 2.54 3.13
CA SER A 125 -1.02 2.74 3.92
C SER A 125 -2.11 1.75 3.49
N LYS A 126 -2.35 1.58 2.18
CA LYS A 126 -3.33 0.63 1.65
C LYS A 126 -3.00 -0.81 2.01
N THR A 127 -1.74 -1.22 1.88
CA THR A 127 -1.31 -2.56 2.30
C THR A 127 -1.52 -2.77 3.80
N SER A 128 -1.30 -1.74 4.61
CA SER A 128 -1.51 -1.81 6.06
C SER A 128 -3.00 -1.98 6.41
N ILE A 129 -3.89 -1.30 5.69
CA ILE A 129 -5.34 -1.48 5.83
C ILE A 129 -5.75 -2.91 5.44
N MET A 130 -5.28 -3.41 4.30
CA MET A 130 -5.57 -4.79 3.88
C MET A 130 -5.04 -5.81 4.90
N ALA A 131 -3.84 -5.58 5.42
CA ALA A 131 -3.27 -6.41 6.47
C ALA A 131 -4.06 -6.35 7.77
N SER A 132 -4.59 -5.18 8.14
CA SER A 132 -5.38 -5.04 9.36
C SER A 132 -6.62 -5.92 9.30
N THR A 133 -7.36 -5.89 8.19
CA THR A 133 -8.54 -6.73 7.99
C THR A 133 -8.19 -8.22 8.11
N ASP A 134 -7.14 -8.67 7.44
CA ASP A 134 -6.75 -10.09 7.43
C ASP A 134 -6.30 -10.57 8.83
N ILE A 135 -5.58 -9.72 9.56
CA ILE A 135 -5.12 -10.01 10.93
C ILE A 135 -6.30 -10.01 11.90
N PHE A 136 -7.16 -8.98 11.88
CA PHE A 136 -8.31 -8.93 12.77
C PHE A 136 -9.28 -10.07 12.51
N ASN A 137 -9.51 -10.46 11.26
CA ASN A 137 -10.33 -11.64 10.96
C ASN A 137 -9.78 -12.94 11.56
N THR A 138 -8.47 -13.03 11.76
CA THR A 138 -7.83 -14.25 12.29
C THR A 138 -7.63 -14.22 13.80
N PHE A 139 -7.24 -13.06 14.34
CA PHE A 139 -6.85 -12.90 15.74
C PHE A 139 -7.88 -12.14 16.58
N CYS A 140 -9.08 -11.87 16.06
CA CYS A 140 -10.11 -11.08 16.74
C CYS A 140 -10.32 -11.55 18.19
N ASP A 141 -10.55 -12.86 18.36
CA ASP A 141 -10.86 -13.44 19.66
C ASP A 141 -9.67 -13.36 20.62
N GLU A 142 -8.45 -13.52 20.12
CA GLU A 142 -7.22 -13.39 20.93
C GLU A 142 -6.96 -11.93 21.32
N LEU A 143 -7.27 -10.98 20.43
CA LEU A 143 -7.06 -9.54 20.65
C LEU A 143 -8.12 -8.92 21.55
N LEU A 144 -9.35 -9.43 21.52
CA LEU A 144 -10.46 -8.95 22.33
C LEU A 144 -10.58 -9.64 23.69
N GLN A 145 -9.85 -10.74 23.89
CA GLN A 145 -9.83 -11.42 25.18
C GLN A 145 -9.24 -10.52 26.27
N PRO A 146 -9.96 -10.31 27.39
CA PRO A 146 -9.41 -9.62 28.55
C PRO A 146 -8.18 -10.38 29.04
N ARG A 147 -7.01 -9.74 29.03
CA ARG A 147 -5.83 -10.33 29.68
C ARG A 147 -6.15 -10.45 31.18
N PRO A 148 -6.03 -11.63 31.79
CA PRO A 148 -6.39 -11.84 33.21
C PRO A 148 -5.51 -11.05 34.20
N ASP A 149 -4.48 -10.37 33.71
CA ASP A 149 -3.51 -9.67 34.52
C ASP A 149 -3.80 -8.17 34.47
N ASN A 150 -4.45 -7.66 35.51
CA ASN A 150 -4.73 -6.24 35.75
C ASN A 150 -3.46 -5.43 36.12
N THR A 151 -2.31 -5.76 35.51
CA THR A 151 -1.08 -4.99 35.63
C THR A 151 -1.08 -3.94 34.52
N TYR A 152 -1.47 -2.73 34.88
CA TYR A 152 -1.37 -1.51 34.11
C TYR A 152 -0.15 -1.45 33.17
N LEU A 153 -0.37 -1.65 31.87
CA LEU A 153 0.09 -0.86 30.71
C LEU A 153 -0.34 -1.62 29.43
N GLY A 154 -1.55 -1.44 28.92
CA GLY A 154 -1.86 -0.22 28.16
C GLY A 154 -1.11 -0.14 26.82
N ARG A 155 -0.91 -1.25 26.09
CA ARG A 155 -0.38 -1.17 24.71
C ARG A 155 -1.26 -1.83 23.66
N GLY A 156 -1.97 -2.92 23.99
CA GLY A 156 -2.85 -3.60 23.03
C GLY A 156 -4.09 -2.78 22.64
N TRP A 157 -4.82 -2.26 23.63
CA TRP A 157 -6.01 -1.43 23.40
C TRP A 157 -5.68 -0.04 22.84
N ASP A 158 -4.56 0.55 23.27
CA ASP A 158 -4.11 1.85 22.74
C ASP A 158 -3.79 1.76 21.24
N LEU A 159 -3.26 0.63 20.76
CA LEU A 159 -3.03 0.41 19.33
C LEU A 159 -4.34 0.32 18.54
N ILE A 160 -5.39 -0.30 19.10
CA ILE A 160 -6.71 -0.38 18.45
C ILE A 160 -7.40 1.00 18.44
N LEU A 161 -7.28 1.79 19.51
CA LEU A 161 -7.86 3.13 19.63
C LEU A 161 -7.07 4.22 18.88
N THR A 162 -5.86 3.92 18.40
CA THR A 162 -5.00 4.85 17.62
C THR A 162 -5.21 4.73 16.10
N LEU A 163 -5.96 3.72 15.66
CA LEU A 163 -6.42 3.56 14.26
C LEU A 163 -7.50 4.56 13.90
#